data_AF-A0A0W8DCU3-F1
#
_entry.id   AF-A0A0W8DCU3-F1
#
_cell.length_a   1.000
_cell.length_b   1.000
_cell.length_c   1.000
_cell.angle_alpha   90.00
_cell.angle_beta   90.00
_cell.angle_gamma   90.00
#
_symmetry.space_group_name_H-M   'P 1'
#
loop_
_entity.id
_entity.type
_entity.pdbx_description
1 polymer ?
#
loop_
_entity_poly.entity_id
_entity_poly.type
_entity_poly.pdbx_seq_one_letter_code
_entity_poly.pdbx_strand_id
1 'polypeptide(L)'
;MKRLRTITQAAKLRLKTPLRPKLRQNTRWGSTYTMLARYFELREYISADDEELAEEMPSPAANRKLKTLLVKLSDAQSVAMKLQCEDLNLLDARDLLNGLLEVMPSFDDYLVGFADRILKRRKANDAPSAYVLLGAIPPTSNIVERLFSTARMVLRYERNRLR
;
A
#
# COMPACT_ATOMS: atom_id res chain seq x y z
N MET A 1 9.43 10.51 -8.35
CA MET A 1 10.24 9.29 -8.05
C MET A 1 10.86 8.62 -9.27
N LYS A 2 10.21 8.58 -10.46
CA LYS A 2 10.81 7.94 -11.65
C LYS A 2 12.09 8.67 -12.12
N ARG A 3 12.08 10.00 -12.18
CA ARG A 3 13.25 10.83 -12.53
C ARG A 3 14.44 10.66 -11.61
N LEU A 4 14.22 10.56 -10.29
CA LEU A 4 15.30 10.34 -9.31
C LEU A 4 16.04 9.00 -9.47
N ARG A 5 15.54 8.08 -10.31
CA ARG A 5 16.21 6.81 -10.63
C ARG A 5 17.06 6.89 -11.90
N THR A 6 16.91 7.94 -12.73
CA THR A 6 17.78 8.08 -13.92
C THR A 6 19.24 8.09 -13.48
N ILE A 7 20.14 7.57 -14.30
CA ILE A 7 21.55 7.36 -13.92
C ILE A 7 22.16 8.65 -13.38
N THR A 8 21.91 9.77 -14.07
CA THR A 8 22.39 11.11 -13.70
C THR A 8 21.85 11.56 -12.34
N GLN A 9 20.53 11.49 -12.14
CA GLN A 9 19.90 11.98 -10.91
C GLN A 9 20.18 11.04 -9.72
N ALA A 10 20.26 9.73 -9.96
CA ALA A 10 20.67 8.77 -8.95
C ALA A 10 22.14 8.95 -8.55
N ALA A 11 23.02 9.30 -9.47
CA ALA A 11 24.42 9.61 -9.16
C ALA A 11 24.53 10.87 -8.29
N LYS A 12 23.84 11.96 -8.67
CA LYS A 12 23.75 13.20 -7.87
C LYS A 12 23.22 12.92 -6.45
N LEU A 13 22.17 12.10 -6.33
CA LEU A 13 21.57 11.77 -5.04
C LEU A 13 22.50 10.94 -4.15
N ARG A 14 23.27 10.01 -4.73
CA ARG A 14 24.24 9.16 -4.02
C ARG A 14 25.37 9.96 -3.37
N LEU A 15 25.71 11.12 -3.90
CA LEU A 15 26.68 12.03 -3.29
C LEU A 15 26.17 12.62 -1.97
N LYS A 16 24.85 12.70 -1.80
CA LYS A 16 24.21 13.32 -0.62
C LYS A 16 23.64 12.31 0.37
N THR A 17 23.19 11.15 -0.09
CA THR A 17 22.56 10.13 0.77
C THR A 17 22.73 8.72 0.20
N PRO A 18 22.90 7.68 1.05
CA PRO A 18 22.89 6.29 0.60
C PRO A 18 21.48 5.80 0.22
N LEU A 19 20.44 6.57 0.54
CA LEU A 19 19.06 6.17 0.30
C LEU A 19 18.73 6.12 -1.20
N ARG A 20 18.00 5.06 -1.59
CA ARG A 20 17.55 4.87 -2.98
C ARG A 20 16.06 5.16 -3.14
N PRO A 21 15.63 5.77 -4.26
CA PRO A 21 14.22 5.91 -4.58
C PRO A 21 13.53 4.55 -4.66
N LYS A 22 12.32 4.47 -4.09
CA LYS A 22 11.42 3.32 -4.24
C LYS A 22 10.32 3.67 -5.24
N LEU A 23 9.94 2.70 -6.07
CA LEU A 23 8.79 2.84 -6.97
C LEU A 23 7.59 2.12 -6.39
N ARG A 24 6.41 2.69 -6.64
CA ARG A 24 5.15 2.01 -6.39
C ARG A 24 5.07 0.76 -7.24
N GLN A 25 4.77 -0.37 -6.59
CA GLN A 25 4.55 -1.66 -7.25
C GLN A 25 3.06 -1.95 -7.32
N ASN A 26 2.58 -2.38 -8.49
CA ASN A 26 1.14 -2.53 -8.66
C ASN A 26 0.54 -3.68 -7.86
N THR A 27 1.34 -4.73 -7.68
CA THR A 27 0.96 -6.00 -7.05
C THR A 27 1.27 -6.08 -5.56
N ARG A 28 1.91 -5.06 -4.97
CA ARG A 28 2.26 -5.05 -3.54
C ARG A 28 1.54 -3.91 -2.83
N TRP A 29 0.70 -4.25 -1.86
CA TRP A 29 -0.16 -3.31 -1.15
C TRP A 29 0.62 -2.14 -0.50
N GLY A 30 1.61 -2.46 0.34
CA GLY A 30 2.41 -1.47 1.07
C GLY A 30 3.41 -0.68 0.22
N SER A 31 3.46 -0.92 -1.09
CA SER A 31 4.41 -0.23 -1.98
C SER A 31 4.12 1.28 -2.10
N THR A 32 2.86 1.69 -1.94
CA THR A 32 2.49 3.11 -1.99
C THR A 32 2.98 3.83 -0.73
N TYR A 33 2.75 3.24 0.45
CA TYR A 33 3.27 3.73 1.71
C TYR A 33 4.80 3.82 1.69
N THR A 34 5.49 2.72 1.36
CA THR A 34 6.97 2.69 1.35
C THR A 34 7.58 3.65 0.33
N MET A 35 6.93 3.89 -0.81
CA MET A 35 7.35 4.90 -1.78
C MET A 35 7.21 6.31 -1.21
N LEU A 36 6.09 6.64 -0.58
CA LEU A 36 5.83 7.97 -0.02
C LEU A 36 6.72 8.26 1.18
N ALA A 37 6.90 7.29 2.08
CA ALA A 37 7.86 7.40 3.19
C ALA A 37 9.27 7.71 2.64
N ARG A 38 9.74 6.91 1.66
CA ARG A 38 11.03 7.14 1.01
C ARG A 38 11.11 8.47 0.28
N TYR A 39 10.02 8.96 -0.30
CA TYR A 39 9.98 10.27 -0.94
C TYR A 39 10.25 11.39 0.06
N PHE A 40 9.61 11.37 1.24
CA PHE A 40 9.85 12.39 2.26
C PHE A 40 11.26 12.32 2.86
N GLU A 41 11.82 11.11 3.05
CA GLU A 41 13.24 10.94 3.45
C GLU A 41 14.19 11.55 2.41
N LEU A 42 13.93 11.34 1.12
CA LEU A 42 14.80 11.84 0.05
C LEU A 42 14.62 13.33 -0.23
N ARG A 43 13.45 13.88 0.06
CA ARG A 43 13.11 15.28 -0.23
C ARG A 43 14.06 16.27 0.44
N GLU A 44 14.60 15.94 1.60
CA GLU A 44 15.58 16.78 2.32
C GLU A 44 16.91 16.92 1.57
N TYR A 45 17.24 15.97 0.71
CA TYR A 45 18.50 15.94 -0.04
C TYR A 45 18.36 16.47 -1.48
N ILE A 46 17.13 16.62 -1.96
CA ILE A 46 16.84 17.18 -3.30
C ILE A 46 17.02 18.70 -3.21
N SER A 47 17.90 19.25 -4.06
CA SER A 47 18.14 20.70 -4.09
C SER A 47 16.86 21.42 -4.50
N ALA A 48 16.48 22.48 -3.78
CA ALA A 48 15.37 23.33 -4.19
C ALA A 48 15.65 24.05 -5.53
N ASP A 49 16.94 24.27 -5.84
CA ASP A 49 17.41 25.00 -7.02
C ASP A 49 17.72 24.10 -8.23
N ASP A 50 17.48 22.78 -8.14
CA ASP A 50 17.63 21.90 -9.31
C ASP A 50 16.41 22.12 -10.23
N GLU A 51 16.56 23.02 -11.19
CA GLU A 51 15.49 23.46 -12.11
C GLU A 51 14.87 22.28 -12.90
N GLU A 52 15.67 21.25 -13.22
CA GLU A 52 15.21 20.01 -13.88
C GLU A 52 14.30 19.17 -12.96
N LEU A 53 14.57 19.18 -11.65
CA LEU A 53 13.75 18.48 -10.66
C LEU A 53 12.60 19.33 -10.13
N ALA A 54 12.73 20.65 -10.13
CA ALA A 54 11.73 21.57 -9.59
C ALA A 54 10.36 21.39 -10.26
N GLU A 55 10.33 21.21 -11.59
CA GLU A 55 9.10 20.94 -12.36
C GLU A 55 8.45 19.59 -12.02
N GLU A 56 9.27 18.59 -11.66
CA GLU A 56 8.81 17.22 -11.34
C GLU A 56 8.41 17.07 -9.86
N MET A 57 8.76 18.04 -9.02
CA MET A 57 8.43 18.02 -7.60
C MET A 57 6.97 18.45 -7.39
N PRO A 58 6.21 17.72 -6.54
CA PRO A 58 4.88 18.16 -6.14
C PRO A 58 4.94 19.55 -5.50
N SER A 59 3.93 20.39 -5.79
CA SER A 59 3.81 21.71 -5.17
C SER A 59 3.82 21.62 -3.64
N PRO A 60 4.19 22.70 -2.92
CA PRO A 60 4.16 22.72 -1.46
C PRO A 60 2.80 22.28 -0.88
N ALA A 61 1.69 22.72 -1.49
CA ALA A 61 0.35 22.31 -1.11
C ALA A 61 0.11 20.81 -1.35
N ALA A 62 0.56 20.27 -2.49
CA ALA A 62 0.48 18.84 -2.76
C ALA A 62 1.32 18.02 -1.76
N ASN A 63 2.51 18.50 -1.38
CA ASN A 63 3.35 17.87 -0.37
C ASN A 63 2.67 17.83 1.00
N ARG A 64 1.99 18.90 1.42
CA ARG A 64 1.19 18.90 2.66
C ARG A 64 0.11 17.81 2.62
N LYS A 65 -0.66 17.75 1.52
CA LYS A 65 -1.68 16.70 1.33
C LYS A 65 -1.08 15.29 1.34
N LEU A 66 0.05 15.08 0.67
CA LEU A 66 0.76 13.80 0.64
C LEU A 66 1.27 13.40 2.03
N LYS A 67 1.69 14.36 2.87
CA LYS A 67 2.14 14.08 4.23
C LYS A 67 0.96 13.64 5.12
N THR A 68 -0.19 14.31 5.01
CA THR A 68 -1.42 13.87 5.67
C THR A 68 -1.84 12.46 5.23
N LEU A 69 -1.76 12.17 3.94
CA LEU A 69 -2.05 10.82 3.42
C LEU A 69 -1.07 9.77 3.91
N LEU A 70 0.22 10.12 4.05
CA LEU A 70 1.23 9.19 4.56
C LEU A 70 0.90 8.74 5.99
N VAL A 71 0.44 9.65 6.85
CA VAL A 71 0.01 9.33 8.22
C VAL A 71 -1.19 8.38 8.19
N LYS A 72 -2.23 8.68 7.40
CA LYS A 72 -3.37 7.74 7.28
C LYS A 72 -2.96 6.36 6.77
N LEU A 73 -2.00 6.32 5.83
CA LEU A 73 -1.47 5.07 5.30
C LEU A 73 -0.57 4.32 6.30
N SER A 74 0.04 4.99 7.28
CA SER A 74 0.86 4.30 8.29
C SER A 74 0.01 3.41 9.18
N ASP A 75 -1.19 3.85 9.55
CA ASP A 75 -2.09 3.08 10.42
C ASP A 75 -2.55 1.81 9.70
N ALA A 76 -3.01 1.95 8.45
CA ALA A 76 -3.38 0.81 7.61
C ALA A 76 -2.20 -0.14 7.33
N GLN A 77 -0.99 0.41 7.15
CA GLN A 77 0.21 -0.39 6.96
C GLN A 77 0.58 -1.17 8.24
N SER A 78 0.45 -0.53 9.40
CA SER A 78 0.72 -1.14 10.71
C SER A 78 -0.22 -2.32 10.97
N VAL A 79 -1.53 -2.11 10.79
CA VAL A 79 -2.55 -3.17 10.92
C VAL A 79 -2.27 -4.29 9.92
N ALA A 80 -1.97 -3.99 8.66
CA ALA A 80 -1.64 -5.00 7.66
C ALA A 80 -0.40 -5.83 8.03
N MET A 81 0.63 -5.22 8.63
CA MET A 81 1.81 -5.93 9.12
C MET A 81 1.47 -6.81 10.32
N LYS A 82 0.67 -6.30 11.27
CA LYS A 82 0.29 -7.06 12.46
C LYS A 82 -0.59 -8.26 12.12
N LEU A 83 -1.50 -8.11 11.16
CA LEU A 83 -2.33 -9.19 10.62
C LEU A 83 -1.53 -10.32 9.92
N GLN A 84 -0.26 -10.07 9.58
CA GLN A 84 0.64 -11.06 8.99
C GLN A 84 1.48 -11.80 10.04
N CYS A 85 1.40 -11.41 11.32
CA CYS A 85 2.10 -12.13 12.40
C CYS A 85 1.41 -13.49 12.67
N GLU A 86 2.22 -14.53 12.84
CA GLU A 86 1.73 -15.90 13.09
C GLU A 86 1.03 -16.02 14.46
N ASP A 87 1.46 -15.25 15.45
CA ASP A 87 0.94 -15.29 16.81
C ASP A 87 -0.34 -14.45 17.03
N LEU A 88 -0.95 -13.90 15.97
CA LEU A 88 -2.13 -13.06 16.10
C LEU A 88 -3.41 -13.90 16.20
N ASN A 89 -4.10 -13.82 17.32
CA ASN A 89 -5.40 -14.47 17.47
C ASN A 89 -6.51 -13.69 16.75
N LEU A 90 -7.65 -14.37 16.54
CA LEU A 90 -8.79 -13.79 15.80
C LEU A 90 -9.47 -12.62 16.52
N LEU A 91 -9.44 -12.57 17.85
CA LEU A 91 -10.03 -11.47 18.62
C LEU A 91 -9.20 -10.20 18.40
N ASP A 92 -7.89 -10.29 18.57
CA ASP A 92 -6.96 -9.18 18.33
C ASP A 92 -7.03 -8.72 16.87
N ALA A 93 -7.12 -9.65 15.91
CA ALA A 93 -7.30 -9.31 14.50
C ALA A 93 -8.60 -8.52 14.26
N ARG A 94 -9.69 -8.89 14.93
CA ARG A 94 -10.96 -8.16 14.87
C ARG A 94 -10.84 -6.76 15.46
N ASP A 95 -10.24 -6.64 16.63
CA ASP A 95 -10.08 -5.35 17.31
C ASP A 95 -9.20 -4.39 16.51
N LEU A 96 -8.12 -4.89 15.92
CA LEU A 96 -7.27 -4.11 15.01
C LEU A 96 -8.04 -3.61 13.77
N LEU A 97 -8.90 -4.46 13.19
CA LEU A 97 -9.71 -4.08 12.04
C LEU A 97 -10.80 -3.06 12.41
N ASN A 98 -11.46 -3.22 13.56
CA ASN A 98 -12.45 -2.27 14.05
C ASN A 98 -11.81 -0.91 14.34
N GLY A 99 -10.68 -0.88 15.05
CA GLY A 99 -9.95 0.37 15.30
C GLY A 99 -9.48 1.05 14.02
N LEU A 100 -9.10 0.28 12.99
CA LEU A 100 -8.78 0.84 11.67
C LEU A 100 -10.00 1.49 11.02
N LEU A 101 -11.20 0.91 11.16
CA LEU A 101 -12.44 1.47 10.63
C LEU A 101 -12.86 2.75 11.34
N GLU A 102 -12.57 2.88 12.64
CA GLU A 102 -12.79 4.12 13.39
C GLU A 102 -11.92 5.27 12.85
N VAL A 103 -10.64 4.99 12.56
CA VAL A 103 -9.70 5.98 12.04
C VAL A 103 -9.90 6.25 10.53
N MET A 104 -10.34 5.24 9.79
CA MET A 104 -10.55 5.31 8.34
C MET A 104 -11.90 4.68 7.94
N PRO A 105 -13.02 5.40 8.16
CA PRO A 105 -14.36 4.86 7.89
C PRO A 105 -14.59 4.51 6.41
N SER A 106 -13.91 5.21 5.50
CA SER A 106 -13.95 4.91 4.05
C SER A 106 -13.42 3.52 3.69
N PHE A 107 -12.82 2.79 4.62
CA PHE A 107 -12.36 1.42 4.43
C PHE A 107 -13.48 0.38 4.62
N ASP A 108 -14.61 0.77 5.23
CA ASP A 108 -15.72 -0.14 5.54
C ASP A 108 -16.32 -0.74 4.27
N ASP A 109 -16.68 0.11 3.31
CA ASP A 109 -17.21 -0.28 1.99
C ASP A 109 -16.34 -1.33 1.29
N TYR A 110 -15.02 -1.27 1.52
CA TYR A 110 -14.07 -2.21 0.94
C TYR A 110 -14.04 -3.55 1.64
N LEU A 111 -14.08 -3.55 2.97
CA LEU A 111 -14.05 -4.77 3.76
C LEU A 111 -15.35 -5.55 3.60
N VAL A 112 -16.50 -4.86 3.63
CA VAL A 112 -17.82 -5.46 3.37
C VAL A 112 -17.86 -6.10 1.98
N GLY A 113 -17.48 -5.35 0.94
CA GLY A 113 -17.44 -5.89 -0.41
C GLY A 113 -16.46 -7.06 -0.60
N PHE A 114 -15.37 -7.11 0.18
CA PHE A 114 -14.45 -8.25 0.17
C PHE A 114 -15.00 -9.47 0.90
N ALA A 115 -15.61 -9.27 2.08
CA ALA A 115 -16.25 -10.32 2.84
C ALA A 115 -17.34 -11.00 2.00
N ASP A 116 -18.17 -10.22 1.32
CA ASP A 116 -19.18 -10.73 0.38
C ASP A 116 -18.59 -11.57 -0.74
N ARG A 117 -17.46 -11.14 -1.33
CA ARG A 117 -16.77 -11.91 -2.38
C ARG A 117 -16.21 -13.22 -1.84
N ILE A 118 -15.65 -13.24 -0.63
CA ILE A 118 -15.18 -14.47 0.01
C ILE A 118 -16.36 -15.41 0.31
N LEU A 119 -17.44 -14.89 0.89
CA LEU A 119 -18.62 -15.68 1.24
C LEU A 119 -19.30 -16.25 -0.01
N LYS A 120 -19.41 -15.47 -1.10
CA LYS A 120 -19.89 -15.96 -2.40
C LYS A 120 -18.98 -17.05 -2.97
N ARG A 121 -17.66 -16.89 -2.87
CA ARG A 121 -16.70 -17.92 -3.32
C ARG A 121 -16.78 -19.19 -2.46
N ARG A 122 -16.99 -19.08 -1.14
CA ARG A 122 -17.22 -20.24 -0.27
C ARG A 122 -18.50 -20.98 -0.66
N LYS A 123 -19.60 -20.28 -0.90
CA LYS A 123 -20.86 -20.88 -1.38
C LYS A 123 -20.70 -21.59 -2.74
N ALA A 124 -19.84 -21.09 -3.62
CA ALA A 124 -19.52 -21.75 -4.89
C ALA A 124 -18.59 -22.97 -4.75
N ASN A 125 -17.82 -23.05 -3.66
CA ASN A 125 -16.87 -24.12 -3.36
C ASN A 125 -17.44 -25.23 -2.48
N ASP A 126 -18.71 -25.17 -2.08
CA ASP A 126 -19.42 -26.23 -1.33
C ASP A 126 -19.75 -27.47 -2.18
N ALA A 127 -19.24 -27.56 -3.41
CA ALA A 127 -19.15 -28.82 -4.13
C ALA A 127 -18.08 -29.70 -3.44
N PRO A 128 -18.33 -30.99 -3.15
CA PRO A 128 -17.34 -31.85 -2.50
C PRO A 128 -16.11 -31.94 -3.40
N SER A 129 -15.03 -31.28 -2.97
CA SER A 129 -13.78 -31.23 -3.73
C SER A 129 -13.10 -32.59 -3.68
N ALA A 130 -13.39 -33.43 -4.67
CA ALA A 130 -12.65 -34.63 -4.99
C ALA A 130 -11.28 -34.28 -5.62
N TYR A 131 -10.34 -33.71 -4.86
CA TYR A 131 -8.95 -33.54 -5.31
C TYR A 131 -7.95 -33.78 -4.17
N VAL A 132 -7.17 -34.85 -4.34
CA VAL A 132 -6.34 -35.53 -3.33
C VAL A 132 -4.94 -34.91 -3.13
N LEU A 133 -4.57 -33.83 -3.83
CA LEU A 133 -3.17 -33.36 -3.86
C LEU A 133 -3.00 -31.89 -3.45
N LEU A 134 -3.47 -31.54 -2.25
CA LEU A 134 -3.21 -30.23 -1.64
C LEU A 134 -1.80 -30.09 -1.03
N GLY A 135 -1.10 -31.21 -0.81
CA GLY A 135 0.28 -31.21 -0.26
C GLY A 135 1.39 -30.80 -1.24
N ALA A 136 1.08 -30.68 -2.54
CA ALA A 136 2.05 -30.34 -3.57
C ALA A 136 2.14 -28.84 -3.89
N ILE A 137 1.28 -28.01 -3.29
CA ILE A 137 1.21 -26.57 -3.57
C ILE A 137 1.83 -25.82 -2.37
N PRO A 138 3.01 -25.18 -2.52
CA PRO A 138 3.62 -24.44 -1.43
C PRO A 138 2.70 -23.32 -0.93
N PRO A 139 2.55 -23.12 0.40
CA PRO A 139 1.71 -22.07 0.95
C PRO A 139 2.41 -20.74 0.76
N THR A 140 2.06 -20.00 -0.29
CA THR A 140 2.23 -18.54 -0.27
C THR A 140 0.88 -17.93 0.04
N SER A 141 0.71 -17.44 1.28
CA SER A 141 -0.52 -16.84 1.77
C SER A 141 -0.86 -15.60 0.93
N ASN A 142 -1.65 -15.82 -0.13
CA ASN A 142 -1.96 -14.82 -1.16
C ASN A 142 -3.30 -14.13 -0.90
N ILE A 143 -3.99 -14.44 0.20
CA ILE A 143 -5.34 -13.96 0.50
C ILE A 143 -5.30 -12.49 0.96
N VAL A 144 -4.37 -12.16 1.86
CA VAL A 144 -4.18 -10.80 2.38
C VAL A 144 -3.69 -9.86 1.27
N GLU A 145 -2.73 -10.28 0.44
CA GLU A 145 -2.26 -9.50 -0.71
C GLU A 145 -3.35 -9.26 -1.77
N ARG A 146 -4.28 -10.22 -1.95
CA ARG A 146 -5.44 -10.11 -2.86
C ARG A 146 -6.54 -9.19 -2.32
N LEU A 147 -6.82 -9.22 -1.01
CA LEU A 147 -7.75 -8.30 -0.34
C LEU A 147 -7.35 -6.85 -0.61
N PHE A 148 -6.10 -6.57 -0.30
CA PHE A 148 -5.54 -5.24 -0.33
C PHE A 148 -5.31 -4.75 -1.78
N SER A 149 -4.84 -5.59 -2.70
CA SER A 149 -4.76 -5.19 -4.12
C SER A 149 -6.11 -4.77 -4.72
N THR A 150 -7.21 -5.38 -4.26
CA THR A 150 -8.57 -5.06 -4.72
C THR A 150 -9.03 -3.69 -4.20
N ALA A 151 -8.73 -3.36 -2.93
CA ALA A 151 -9.05 -2.05 -2.34
C ALA A 151 -8.34 -0.87 -3.05
N ARG A 152 -7.23 -1.15 -3.72
CA ARG A 152 -6.47 -0.14 -4.46
C ARG A 152 -7.14 0.34 -5.75
N MET A 153 -8.02 -0.46 -6.36
CA MET A 153 -8.65 -0.12 -7.64
C MET A 153 -9.71 0.99 -7.50
N VAL A 154 -10.36 1.11 -6.35
CA VAL A 154 -11.45 2.09 -6.15
C VAL A 154 -10.90 3.44 -5.66
N LEU A 155 -9.80 3.46 -4.88
CA LEU A 155 -9.05 4.70 -4.61
C LEU A 155 -8.46 5.35 -5.90
N ARG A 156 -8.41 4.62 -7.01
CA ARG A 156 -8.07 5.17 -8.34
C ARG A 156 -9.21 6.03 -8.91
N TYR A 157 -10.46 5.68 -8.65
CA TYR A 157 -11.64 6.41 -9.14
C TYR A 157 -11.86 7.72 -8.37
N GLU A 158 -11.71 7.71 -7.05
CA GLU A 158 -11.80 8.94 -6.24
C GLU A 158 -10.66 9.91 -6.51
N ARG A 159 -9.48 9.42 -6.92
CA ARG A 159 -8.34 10.28 -7.28
C ARG A 159 -8.45 10.90 -8.68
N ASN A 160 -9.24 10.32 -9.57
CA ASN A 160 -9.50 10.88 -10.90
C ASN A 160 -10.62 11.94 -10.90
N ARG A 161 -11.46 11.98 -9.85
CA ARG A 161 -12.44 13.07 -9.62
C ARG A 161 -11.81 14.36 -9.07
N LEU A 162 -10.51 14.34 -8.77
CA LEU A 162 -9.74 15.49 -8.27
C LEU A 162 -8.77 16.05 -9.31
N ARG A 163 -9.04 15.82 -10.60
CA ARG A 163 -8.40 16.51 -11.72
C ARG A 163 -9.35 17.54 -12.31
#